data_AF-A0AAV6C7A3-F1
#
_entry.id   AF-A0AAV6C7A3-F1
#
_cell.length_a   1.000
_cell.length_b   1.000
_cell.length_c   1.000
_cell.angle_alpha   90.00
_cell.angle_beta   90.00
_cell.angle_gamma   90.00
#
_symmetry.space_group_name_H-M   'P 1'
#
loop_
_entity.id
_entity.type
_entity.pdbx_description
1 polymer ?
#
loop_
_entity_poly.entity_id
_entity_poly.type
_entity_poly.pdbx_seq_one_letter_code
_entity_poly.pdbx_strand_id
1 'polypeptide(L)'
;MIRVVRETHETPDWATRALRLAGGVNRFGRNNYRVVWGWNRLTWIGGKWEDRNSAGDLLREVVELREEPKYAPPDRWHLERWVPPEGYGSPRAWFANTIEIENGLSIPALGPYPSRGEYEHCFTLEDPRGEFVQLTPEVIAHIARAIEWSRGLAPSVRKSALTRRNEHEEHSYDAYADAVLSDPACAFHGAPFVTVH
;
A
#
# COMPACT_ATOMS: atom_id res chain seq x y z
N MET A 1 15.98 13.96 -19.84
CA MET A 1 15.46 12.59 -19.70
C MET A 1 15.71 12.15 -18.26
N ILE A 2 14.70 12.24 -17.40
CA ILE A 2 14.84 11.83 -15.99
C ILE A 2 14.54 10.34 -15.94
N ARG A 3 15.57 9.54 -15.63
CA ARG A 3 15.42 8.12 -15.36
C ARG A 3 14.71 8.02 -14.01
N VAL A 4 13.46 7.56 -13.98
CA VAL A 4 12.81 7.18 -12.72
C VAL A 4 13.54 5.94 -12.23
N VAL A 5 14.58 6.15 -11.44
CA VAL A 5 15.25 5.09 -10.70
C VAL A 5 14.32 4.78 -9.55
N ARG A 6 13.73 3.57 -9.53
CA ARG A 6 13.05 3.06 -8.33
C ARG A 6 14.11 2.98 -7.23
N GLU A 7 14.09 3.95 -6.32
CA GLU A 7 15.02 4.00 -5.20
C GLU A 7 14.67 2.87 -4.24
N THR A 8 15.65 2.02 -3.89
CA THR A 8 15.43 0.89 -3.00
C THR A 8 16.22 1.04 -1.72
N HIS A 9 15.57 0.82 -0.56
CA HIS A 9 16.23 0.83 0.74
C HIS A 9 15.92 -0.44 1.53
N GLU A 10 16.95 -1.18 1.92
CA GLU A 10 16.78 -2.33 2.81
C GLU A 10 16.50 -1.88 4.24
N THR A 11 15.57 -2.55 4.91
CA THR A 11 15.29 -2.30 6.32
C THR A 11 16.49 -2.72 7.17
N PRO A 12 17.09 -1.81 7.95
CA PRO A 12 18.27 -2.14 8.76
C PRO A 12 17.98 -3.22 9.82
N ASP A 13 18.97 -4.06 10.11
CA ASP A 13 18.86 -5.15 11.09
C ASP A 13 18.48 -4.68 12.50
N TRP A 14 18.97 -3.51 12.91
CA TRP A 14 18.64 -2.92 14.21
C TRP A 14 17.15 -2.60 14.32
N ALA A 15 16.52 -2.15 13.21
CA ALA A 15 15.09 -1.87 13.17
C ALA A 15 14.28 -3.17 13.23
N THR A 16 14.68 -4.16 12.43
CA THR A 16 14.09 -5.50 12.43
C THR A 16 14.15 -6.15 13.82
N ARG A 17 15.28 -6.03 14.52
CA ARG A 17 15.46 -6.59 15.87
C ARG A 17 14.58 -5.89 16.90
N ALA A 18 14.54 -4.56 16.91
CA ALA A 18 13.74 -3.79 17.85
C ALA A 18 12.24 -4.10 17.70
N LEU A 19 11.73 -4.16 16.46
CA LEU A 19 10.33 -4.48 16.19
C LEU A 19 9.99 -5.93 16.53
N ARG A 20 10.93 -6.87 16.36
CA ARG A 20 10.76 -8.26 16.81
C ARG A 20 10.62 -8.36 18.32
N LEU A 21 11.44 -7.62 19.08
CA LEU A 21 11.40 -7.63 20.54
C LEU A 21 10.08 -7.02 21.05
N ALA A 22 9.66 -5.88 20.50
CA ALA A 22 8.44 -5.21 20.89
C ALA A 22 7.16 -5.97 20.47
N GLY A 23 7.13 -6.45 19.22
CA GLY A 23 5.93 -7.02 18.60
C GLY A 23 5.83 -8.55 18.68
N GLY A 24 6.92 -9.24 18.96
CA GLY A 24 7.03 -10.68 18.82
C GLY A 24 7.02 -11.15 17.36
N VAL A 25 6.81 -12.45 17.19
CA VAL A 25 6.73 -13.12 15.88
C VAL A 25 5.34 -13.71 15.63
N ASN A 26 4.97 -13.87 14.37
CA ASN A 26 3.77 -14.58 13.94
C ASN A 26 4.00 -16.10 13.94
N ARG A 27 2.93 -16.87 13.65
CA ARG A 27 2.98 -18.34 13.58
C ARG A 27 3.92 -18.92 12.52
N PHE A 28 4.46 -18.08 11.63
CA PHE A 28 5.44 -18.45 10.61
C PHE A 28 6.86 -18.00 10.97
N GLY A 29 7.10 -17.54 12.21
CA GLY A 29 8.42 -17.11 12.70
C GLY A 29 8.91 -15.76 12.17
N ARG A 30 8.06 -15.00 11.46
CA ARG A 30 8.37 -13.65 10.97
C ARG A 30 7.89 -12.60 11.98
N ASN A 31 8.48 -11.41 11.98
CA ASN A 31 8.07 -10.36 12.91
C ASN A 31 6.59 -9.97 12.72
N ASN A 32 5.86 -9.74 13.81
CA ASN A 32 4.48 -9.22 13.72
C ASN A 32 4.42 -7.78 13.21
N TYR A 33 5.49 -7.02 13.36
CA TYR A 33 5.63 -5.66 12.84
C TYR A 33 6.93 -5.55 12.05
N ARG A 34 6.91 -4.81 10.95
CA ARG A 34 8.10 -4.48 10.18
C ARG A 34 7.99 -3.08 9.61
N VAL A 35 9.14 -2.48 9.34
CA VAL A 35 9.22 -1.27 8.52
C VAL A 35 9.72 -1.68 7.14
N VAL A 36 9.17 -1.08 6.09
CA VAL A 36 9.52 -1.35 4.69
C VAL A 36 9.59 -0.05 3.92
N TRP A 37 10.51 0.05 2.97
CA TRP A 37 10.54 1.17 2.02
C TRP A 37 9.46 0.98 0.95
N GLY A 38 8.68 2.02 0.65
CA GLY A 38 7.49 1.91 -0.21
C GLY A 38 7.81 1.34 -1.59
N TRP A 39 8.89 1.79 -2.25
CA TRP A 39 9.34 1.24 -3.53
C TRP A 39 9.76 -0.23 -3.47
N ASN A 40 10.13 -0.75 -2.30
CA ASN A 40 10.43 -2.17 -2.11
C ASN A 40 9.16 -3.00 -1.86
N ARG A 41 8.03 -2.35 -1.55
CA ARG A 41 6.79 -3.02 -1.18
C ARG A 41 5.82 -3.02 -2.35
N LEU A 42 5.88 -4.07 -3.17
CA LEU A 42 4.93 -4.28 -4.26
C LEU A 42 3.73 -5.12 -3.81
N THR A 43 2.60 -4.93 -4.48
CA THR A 43 1.40 -5.77 -4.38
C THR A 43 0.79 -5.96 -5.76
N TRP A 44 -0.03 -7.00 -5.91
CA TRP A 44 -0.84 -7.18 -7.11
C TRP A 44 -1.98 -6.17 -7.13
N ILE A 45 -2.04 -5.40 -8.21
CA ILE A 45 -3.13 -4.47 -8.53
C ILE A 45 -3.67 -4.87 -9.90
N GLY A 46 -4.96 -5.20 -9.96
CA GLY A 46 -5.69 -5.42 -11.19
C GLY A 46 -6.30 -4.11 -11.67
N GLY A 47 -6.29 -3.89 -12.98
CA GLY A 47 -6.90 -2.69 -13.54
C GLY A 47 -6.68 -2.55 -15.04
N LYS A 48 -7.18 -1.44 -15.58
CA LYS A 48 -6.88 -0.98 -16.93
C LYS A 48 -5.57 -0.19 -16.92
N TRP A 49 -4.64 -0.57 -17.78
CA TRP A 49 -3.32 0.03 -17.92
C TRP A 49 -3.15 0.63 -19.30
N GLU A 50 -2.52 1.81 -19.35
CA GLU A 50 -2.04 2.42 -20.58
C GLU A 50 -0.52 2.26 -20.67
N ASP A 51 -0.06 1.49 -21.65
CA ASP A 51 1.37 1.40 -21.94
C ASP A 51 1.73 2.48 -22.96
N ARG A 52 2.68 3.34 -22.61
CA ARG A 52 3.15 4.45 -23.44
C ARG A 52 4.62 4.25 -23.82
N ASN A 53 5.01 4.74 -25.00
CA ASN A 53 6.39 4.70 -25.44
C ASN A 53 7.24 5.79 -24.73
N SER A 54 8.55 5.85 -25.03
CA SER A 54 9.45 6.85 -24.45
C SER A 54 9.13 8.30 -24.86
N ALA A 55 8.33 8.52 -25.90
CA ALA A 55 7.85 9.82 -26.34
C ALA A 55 6.50 10.20 -25.70
N GLY A 56 5.86 9.27 -24.96
CA GLY A 56 4.55 9.48 -24.33
C GLY A 56 3.36 9.02 -25.16
N ASP A 57 3.58 8.51 -26.39
CA ASP A 57 2.49 8.02 -27.24
C ASP A 57 1.91 6.72 -26.70
N LEU A 58 0.59 6.60 -26.71
CA LEU A 58 -0.13 5.39 -26.32
C LEU A 58 0.21 4.23 -27.27
N LEU A 59 0.77 3.15 -26.72
CA LEU A 59 1.05 1.91 -27.45
C LEU A 59 -0.13 0.95 -27.39
N ARG A 60 -0.71 0.78 -26.20
CA ARG A 60 -1.89 -0.09 -25.98
C ARG A 60 -2.59 0.24 -24.67
N GLU A 61 -3.87 -0.11 -24.63
CA GLU A 61 -4.63 -0.28 -23.41
C GLU A 61 -4.77 -1.78 -23.12
N VAL A 62 -4.51 -2.20 -21.89
CA VAL A 62 -4.59 -3.61 -21.48
C VAL A 62 -5.22 -3.73 -20.10
N VAL A 63 -6.07 -4.72 -19.91
CA VAL A 63 -6.65 -5.03 -18.59
C VAL A 63 -5.93 -6.25 -18.02
N GLU A 64 -5.15 -6.06 -16.95
CA GLU A 64 -4.33 -7.12 -16.36
C GLU A 64 -3.98 -6.84 -14.89
N LEU A 65 -3.37 -7.83 -14.23
CA LEU A 65 -2.75 -7.68 -12.91
C LEU A 65 -1.27 -7.32 -13.06
N ARG A 66 -0.82 -6.28 -12.35
CA ARG A 66 0.58 -5.87 -12.27
C ARG A 66 1.06 -5.80 -10.83
N GLU A 67 2.37 -5.95 -10.64
CA GLU A 67 3.01 -5.64 -9.36
C GLU A 67 3.37 -4.16 -9.29
N GLU A 68 2.63 -3.42 -8.47
CA GLU A 68 2.79 -1.98 -8.26
C GLU A 68 3.08 -1.67 -6.79
N PRO A 69 3.66 -0.51 -6.46
CA PRO A 69 3.85 -0.09 -5.07
C PRO A 69 2.54 -0.17 -4.29
N LYS A 70 2.56 -0.87 -3.15
CA LYS A 70 1.38 -1.03 -2.29
C LYS A 70 0.95 0.29 -1.67
N TYR A 71 1.87 1.22 -1.48
CA TYR A 71 1.65 2.46 -0.74
C TYR A 71 2.09 3.68 -1.54
N ALA A 72 1.30 4.74 -1.41
CA ALA A 72 1.65 6.08 -1.83
C ALA A 72 1.81 6.97 -0.58
N PRO A 73 2.82 7.85 -0.52
CA PRO A 73 3.95 7.95 -1.45
C PRO A 73 4.96 6.78 -1.29
N PRO A 74 5.56 6.28 -2.39
CA PRO A 74 6.41 5.09 -2.37
C PRO A 74 7.85 5.37 -1.90
N ASP A 75 8.28 6.63 -1.91
CA ASP A 75 9.57 7.11 -1.42
C ASP A 75 9.53 7.42 0.09
N ARG A 76 8.88 6.55 0.87
CA ARG A 76 8.77 6.66 2.33
C ARG A 76 8.95 5.31 3.02
N TRP A 77 9.28 5.36 4.31
CA TRP A 77 9.22 4.19 5.18
C TRP A 77 7.80 3.98 5.68
N HIS A 78 7.32 2.76 5.60
CA HIS A 78 5.98 2.35 6.02
C HIS A 78 6.10 1.33 7.15
N LEU A 79 5.46 1.58 8.28
CA LEU A 79 5.25 0.57 9.31
C LEU A 79 4.08 -0.31 8.88
N GLU A 80 4.31 -1.62 8.87
CA GLU A 80 3.26 -2.61 8.62
C GLU A 80 3.12 -3.57 9.81
N ARG A 81 1.91 -4.11 9.97
CA ARG A 81 1.58 -5.18 10.91
C ARG A 81 1.09 -6.40 10.17
N TRP A 82 1.58 -7.57 10.56
CA TRP A 82 1.09 -8.84 10.04
C TRP A 82 -0.35 -9.11 10.47
N VAL A 83 -1.19 -9.42 9.49
CA VAL A 83 -2.58 -9.83 9.65
C VAL A 83 -2.71 -11.29 9.21
N PRO A 84 -3.31 -12.16 10.03
CA PRO A 84 -3.49 -13.55 9.67
C PRO A 84 -4.46 -13.71 8.48
N PRO A 85 -4.33 -14.78 7.65
CA PRO A 85 -5.26 -15.13 6.58
C PRO A 85 -6.74 -15.02 6.98
N GLU A 86 -7.08 -15.48 8.18
CA GLU A 86 -8.43 -15.49 8.72
C GLU A 86 -9.04 -14.08 8.83
N GLY A 87 -8.20 -13.03 8.85
CA GLY A 87 -8.63 -11.63 8.78
C GLY A 87 -9.22 -11.23 7.42
N TYR A 88 -8.92 -11.98 6.35
CA TYR A 88 -9.40 -11.73 4.98
C TYR A 88 -10.60 -12.61 4.60
N GLY A 89 -11.16 -13.35 5.56
CA GLY A 89 -12.25 -14.30 5.33
C GLY A 89 -11.78 -15.62 4.71
N SER A 90 -12.68 -16.28 3.98
CA SER A 90 -12.33 -17.54 3.31
C SER A 90 -11.72 -17.28 1.92
N PRO A 91 -10.88 -18.17 1.37
CA PRO A 91 -10.37 -18.05 0.00
C PRO A 91 -11.50 -17.86 -1.03
N ARG A 92 -12.63 -18.55 -0.84
CA ARG A 92 -13.80 -18.40 -1.70
C ARG A 92 -14.40 -16.99 -1.61
N ALA A 93 -14.55 -16.46 -0.41
CA ALA A 93 -15.07 -15.11 -0.20
C ALA A 93 -14.12 -14.04 -0.76
N TRP A 94 -12.81 -14.22 -0.61
CA TRP A 94 -11.79 -13.37 -1.22
C TRP A 94 -11.99 -13.27 -2.73
N PHE A 95 -11.95 -14.39 -3.45
CA PHE A 95 -12.13 -14.37 -4.91
C PHE A 95 -13.51 -13.85 -5.33
N ALA A 96 -14.56 -14.10 -4.55
CA ALA A 96 -15.89 -13.55 -4.87
C ALA A 96 -15.96 -12.02 -4.72
N ASN A 97 -15.20 -11.45 -3.79
CA ASN A 97 -15.26 -10.02 -3.45
C ASN A 97 -14.17 -9.19 -4.16
N THR A 98 -13.12 -9.82 -4.69
CA THR A 98 -12.02 -9.12 -5.37
C THR A 98 -12.07 -9.30 -6.89
N ILE A 99 -13.15 -9.83 -7.45
CA ILE A 99 -13.38 -9.84 -8.89
C ILE A 99 -14.20 -8.61 -9.26
N GLU A 100 -13.63 -7.77 -10.10
CA GLU A 100 -14.29 -6.62 -10.72
C GLU A 100 -14.64 -6.95 -12.17
N ILE A 101 -15.63 -6.24 -12.72
CA ILE A 101 -16.04 -6.36 -14.12
C ILE A 101 -15.68 -5.06 -14.82
N GLU A 102 -14.69 -5.10 -15.70
CA GLU A 102 -14.22 -3.96 -16.49
C GLU A 102 -14.39 -4.31 -17.98
N ASN A 103 -15.13 -3.50 -18.75
CA ASN A 103 -15.44 -3.75 -20.17
C ASN A 103 -16.03 -5.14 -20.47
N GLY A 104 -16.82 -5.69 -19.54
CA GLY A 104 -17.42 -7.04 -19.67
C GLY A 104 -16.44 -8.20 -19.40
N LEU A 105 -15.20 -7.90 -19.00
CA LEU A 105 -14.20 -8.88 -18.57
C LEU A 105 -14.13 -8.92 -17.05
N SER A 106 -14.21 -10.12 -16.48
CA SER A 106 -13.97 -10.31 -15.05
C SER A 106 -12.47 -10.32 -14.77
N ILE A 107 -12.00 -9.36 -13.98
CA ILE A 107 -10.60 -9.25 -13.58
C ILE A 107 -10.49 -9.31 -12.06
N PRO A 108 -9.52 -10.06 -11.51
CA PRO A 108 -9.20 -9.92 -10.11
C PRO A 108 -8.58 -8.53 -9.88
N ALA A 109 -9.24 -7.70 -9.08
CA ALA A 109 -8.74 -6.40 -8.64
C ALA A 109 -7.52 -6.52 -7.72
N LEU A 110 -7.45 -7.64 -7.00
CA LEU A 110 -6.34 -7.98 -6.10
C LEU A 110 -5.75 -9.35 -6.47
N GLY A 111 -4.55 -9.58 -5.96
CA GLY A 111 -3.83 -10.84 -6.13
C GLY A 111 -4.46 -12.06 -5.43
N PRO A 112 -3.72 -13.18 -5.38
CA PRO A 112 -4.22 -14.41 -4.75
C PRO A 112 -4.48 -14.20 -3.26
N TYR A 113 -5.39 -15.02 -2.71
CA TYR A 113 -5.68 -15.03 -1.28
C TYR A 113 -4.40 -15.20 -0.43
N PRO A 114 -4.17 -14.34 0.59
CA PRO A 114 -2.95 -14.36 1.39
C PRO A 114 -2.94 -15.53 2.39
N SER A 115 -2.67 -16.73 1.91
CA SER A 115 -2.67 -17.98 2.69
C SER A 115 -1.69 -18.01 3.88
N ARG A 116 -0.68 -17.13 3.89
CA ARG A 116 0.27 -16.93 5.00
C ARG A 116 0.05 -15.61 5.76
N GLY A 117 -1.07 -14.96 5.51
CA GLY A 117 -1.37 -13.62 5.98
C GLY A 117 -0.66 -12.58 5.13
N GLU A 118 -0.94 -11.33 5.44
CA GLU A 118 -0.34 -10.20 4.76
C GLU A 118 -0.04 -9.09 5.76
N TYR A 119 1.03 -8.34 5.49
CA TYR A 119 1.39 -7.15 6.21
C TYR A 119 0.52 -5.99 5.73
N GLU A 120 -0.26 -5.44 6.66
CA GLU A 120 -1.11 -4.29 6.44
C GLU A 120 -0.51 -3.02 7.01
N HIS A 121 -0.83 -1.93 6.33
CA HIS A 121 -0.32 -0.62 6.68
C HIS A 121 -0.71 -0.25 8.11
N CYS A 122 0.22 0.39 8.80
CA CYS A 122 -0.03 1.06 10.07
C CYS A 122 0.21 2.55 9.93
N PHE A 123 1.37 2.98 9.40
CA PHE A 123 1.58 4.38 9.03
C PHE A 123 2.82 4.55 8.17
N THR A 124 2.79 5.61 7.39
CA THR A 124 3.95 6.27 6.79
C THR A 124 4.76 7.01 7.85
N LEU A 125 6.07 6.90 7.79
CA LEU A 125 7.00 7.73 8.56
C LEU A 125 7.15 9.07 7.84
N GLU A 126 6.36 10.03 8.29
CA GLU A 126 6.33 11.39 7.79
C GLU A 126 6.09 12.37 8.94
N ASP A 127 6.44 13.62 8.73
CA ASP A 127 6.13 14.68 9.67
C ASP A 127 4.66 15.14 9.50
N PRO A 128 4.12 16.02 10.37
CA PRO A 128 2.74 16.51 10.25
C PRO A 128 2.42 17.27 8.95
N ARG A 129 3.42 17.58 8.12
CA ARG A 129 3.27 18.23 6.81
C ARG A 129 3.38 17.23 5.66
N GLY A 130 3.60 15.94 5.93
CA GLY A 130 3.82 14.89 4.92
C GLY A 130 5.28 14.81 4.43
N GLU A 131 6.21 15.50 5.10
CA GLU A 131 7.62 15.46 4.71
C GLU A 131 8.30 14.18 5.18
N PHE A 132 9.29 13.73 4.40
CA PHE A 132 10.02 12.51 4.67
C PHE A 132 10.69 12.52 6.06
N VAL A 133 10.46 11.46 6.83
CA VAL A 133 11.19 11.20 8.08
C VAL A 133 12.15 10.03 7.89
N GLN A 134 13.44 10.31 8.12
CA GLN A 134 14.49 9.29 8.09
C GLN A 134 14.24 8.21 9.14
N LEU A 135 14.48 6.95 8.76
CA LEU A 135 14.47 5.84 9.70
C LEU A 135 15.72 5.89 10.59
N THR A 136 15.54 6.29 11.86
CA THR A 136 16.62 6.32 12.86
C THR A 136 16.35 5.38 14.04
N PRO A 137 17.38 5.00 14.82
CA PRO A 137 17.22 4.21 16.04
C PRO A 137 16.21 4.81 17.02
N GLU A 138 16.14 6.13 17.15
CA GLU A 138 15.24 6.85 18.04
C GLU A 138 13.79 6.73 17.58
N VAL A 139 13.54 6.89 16.27
CA VAL A 139 12.21 6.71 15.66
C VAL A 139 11.71 5.28 15.93
N ILE A 140 12.52 4.26 15.63
CA ILE A 140 12.13 2.88 15.89
C ILE A 140 11.96 2.60 17.39
N ALA A 141 12.81 3.15 18.26
CA ALA A 141 12.64 2.98 19.70
C ALA A 141 11.30 3.58 20.18
N HIS A 142 10.88 4.71 19.60
CA HIS A 142 9.56 5.28 19.87
C HIS A 142 8.43 4.36 19.39
N ILE A 143 8.52 3.84 18.17
CA ILE A 143 7.55 2.90 17.61
C ILE A 143 7.47 1.61 18.44
N ALA A 144 8.62 1.06 18.84
CA ALA A 144 8.71 -0.14 19.67
C ALA A 144 7.98 0.04 21.01
N ARG A 145 8.21 1.17 21.70
CA ARG A 145 7.48 1.50 22.94
C ARG A 145 5.99 1.63 22.72
N ALA A 146 5.56 2.24 21.61
CA ALA A 146 4.13 2.35 21.27
C ALA A 146 3.50 0.96 21.02
N ILE A 147 4.21 0.06 20.34
CA ILE A 147 3.78 -1.34 20.14
C ILE A 147 3.64 -2.04 21.49
N GLU A 148 4.65 -1.96 22.35
CA GLU A 148 4.65 -2.57 23.70
C GLU A 148 3.47 -2.05 24.54
N TRP A 149 3.26 -0.74 24.54
CA TRP A 149 2.12 -0.12 25.23
C TRP A 149 0.78 -0.64 24.69
N SER A 150 0.63 -0.72 23.36
CA SER A 150 -0.61 -1.17 22.72
C SER A 150 -0.99 -2.62 23.07
N ARG A 151 -0.01 -3.46 23.44
CA ARG A 151 -0.23 -4.85 23.86
C ARG A 151 -0.98 -4.94 25.18
N GLY A 152 -0.77 -3.96 26.08
CA GLY A 152 -1.47 -3.87 27.36
C GLY A 152 -2.91 -3.35 27.27
N LEU A 153 -3.32 -2.79 26.13
CA LEU A 153 -4.68 -2.26 25.94
C LEU A 153 -5.71 -3.39 25.73
N ALA A 154 -6.91 -3.17 26.27
CA ALA A 154 -8.03 -4.09 26.12
C ALA A 154 -8.38 -4.29 24.62
N PRO A 155 -8.80 -5.50 24.20
CA PRO A 155 -9.14 -5.80 22.80
C PRO A 155 -10.18 -4.85 22.17
N SER A 156 -11.14 -4.35 22.97
CA SER A 156 -12.18 -3.42 22.53
C SER A 156 -11.62 -2.05 22.12
N VAL A 157 -10.67 -1.52 22.90
CA VAL A 157 -9.97 -0.24 22.62
C VAL A 157 -9.08 -0.38 21.39
N ARG A 158 -8.49 -1.57 21.20
CA ARG A 158 -7.65 -1.86 20.03
C ARG A 158 -8.47 -1.88 18.74
N LYS A 159 -9.70 -2.43 18.78
CA LYS A 159 -10.59 -2.54 17.60
C LYS A 159 -11.11 -1.17 17.13
N SER A 160 -11.57 -0.31 18.05
CA SER A 160 -12.09 1.03 17.70
C SER A 160 -11.01 1.97 17.16
N ALA A 161 -9.78 1.90 17.71
CA ALA A 161 -8.66 2.69 17.22
C ALA A 161 -8.20 2.26 15.82
N LEU A 162 -8.32 0.97 15.48
CA LEU A 162 -8.03 0.44 14.14
C LEU A 162 -9.08 0.86 13.11
N THR A 163 -10.37 0.74 13.45
CA THR A 163 -11.46 1.11 12.53
C THR A 163 -11.39 2.58 12.12
N ARG A 164 -11.25 3.49 13.09
CA ARG A 164 -11.18 4.96 12.83
C ARG A 164 -9.98 5.37 11.97
N ARG A 165 -8.93 4.55 11.97
CA ARG A 165 -7.70 4.80 11.24
C ARG A 165 -7.76 4.25 9.81
N ASN A 166 -8.26 3.02 9.65
CA ASN A 166 -8.49 2.42 8.34
C ASN A 166 -9.39 3.31 7.48
N GLU A 167 -10.45 3.89 8.07
CA GLU A 167 -11.34 4.83 7.38
C GLU A 167 -10.58 6.05 6.84
N HIS A 168 -9.60 6.58 7.56
CA HIS A 168 -8.81 7.73 7.11
C HIS A 168 -7.79 7.34 6.01
N GLU A 169 -7.24 6.13 6.08
CA GLU A 169 -6.26 5.61 5.13
C GLU A 169 -6.90 5.15 3.82
N GLU A 170 -8.09 4.53 3.87
CA GLU A 170 -8.94 4.27 2.69
C GLU A 170 -9.24 5.58 1.96
N HIS A 171 -9.63 6.64 2.68
CA HIS A 171 -9.83 7.96 2.08
C HIS A 171 -8.56 8.54 1.44
N SER A 172 -7.36 8.31 2.01
CA SER A 172 -6.12 8.77 1.38
C SER A 172 -5.73 7.97 0.15
N TYR A 173 -6.00 6.67 0.15
CA TYR A 173 -5.76 5.81 -0.99
C TYR A 173 -6.73 6.12 -2.12
N ASP A 174 -8.02 6.29 -1.81
CA ASP A 174 -9.04 6.72 -2.76
C ASP A 174 -8.69 8.10 -3.32
N ALA A 175 -8.29 9.06 -2.48
CA ALA A 175 -7.87 10.38 -2.97
C ALA A 175 -6.60 10.32 -3.85
N TYR A 176 -5.68 9.41 -3.58
CA TYR A 176 -4.50 9.19 -4.45
C TYR A 176 -4.88 8.46 -5.73
N ALA A 177 -5.67 7.40 -5.67
CA ALA A 177 -6.19 6.69 -6.83
C ALA A 177 -6.96 7.67 -7.70
N ASP A 178 -7.85 8.46 -7.12
CA ASP A 178 -8.53 9.56 -7.77
C ASP A 178 -7.53 10.58 -8.29
N ALA A 179 -6.51 11.02 -7.57
CA ALA A 179 -5.53 12.00 -8.09
C ALA A 179 -4.70 11.44 -9.26
N VAL A 180 -4.34 10.16 -9.24
CA VAL A 180 -3.64 9.47 -10.34
C VAL A 180 -4.57 9.29 -11.53
N LEU A 181 -5.85 8.98 -11.29
CA LEU A 181 -6.87 8.79 -12.32
C LEU A 181 -7.43 10.13 -12.86
N SER A 182 -7.39 11.20 -12.06
CA SER A 182 -7.93 12.53 -12.35
C SER A 182 -6.89 13.56 -12.73
N ASP A 183 -5.59 13.21 -12.75
CA ASP A 183 -4.54 14.08 -13.28
C ASP A 183 -4.89 14.50 -14.74
N PRO A 184 -5.30 15.76 -14.97
CA PRO A 184 -5.74 16.22 -16.27
C PRO A 184 -4.57 16.35 -17.26
N ALA A 185 -3.32 16.14 -16.84
CA ALA A 185 -2.19 16.11 -17.75
C ALA A 185 -2.27 14.98 -18.78
N CYS A 186 -3.11 13.96 -18.56
CA CYS A 186 -3.43 12.90 -19.54
C CYS A 186 -4.86 12.95 -20.11
N ALA A 187 -5.78 13.68 -19.49
CA ALA A 187 -7.15 13.78 -19.99
C ALA A 187 -7.29 14.98 -20.94
N PHE A 188 -7.12 14.70 -22.24
CA PHE A 188 -7.30 15.62 -23.36
C PHE A 188 -6.29 16.78 -23.40
N HIS A 189 -5.19 16.60 -24.14
CA HIS A 189 -4.14 17.59 -24.46
C HIS A 189 -4.63 19.00 -24.91
N GLY A 190 -5.29 19.78 -24.04
CA GLY A 190 -5.69 21.17 -24.26
C GLY A 190 -6.48 21.45 -25.55
N ALA A 191 -7.06 20.45 -26.21
CA ALA A 191 -7.74 20.65 -27.49
C ALA A 191 -9.21 21.07 -27.25
N PRO A 192 -9.68 22.19 -27.83
CA PRO A 192 -11.06 22.62 -27.68
C PRO A 192 -12.03 21.62 -28.33
N PHE A 193 -13.15 21.37 -27.65
CA PHE A 193 -14.27 20.57 -28.16
C PHE A 193 -14.75 21.14 -29.50
N VAL A 194 -14.68 20.33 -30.57
CA VAL A 194 -15.38 20.62 -31.83
C VAL A 194 -16.76 19.96 -31.75
N THR A 195 -17.80 20.76 -31.52
CA THR A 195 -19.19 20.35 -31.73
C THR A 195 -19.47 20.34 -33.23
N VAL A 196 -19.82 19.18 -33.78
CA VAL A 196 -20.28 19.04 -35.17
C VAL A 196 -21.80 19.21 -35.19
N HIS A 197 -22.26 20.18 -35.96
CA HIS A 197 -23.68 20.39 -36.31
C HIS A 197 -24.08 19.56 -37.53
#